data_AF-A0A3A9V7K4-F1
#
_entry.id   AF-A0A3A9V7K4-F1
#
_cell.length_a   1.000
_cell.length_b   1.000
_cell.length_c   1.000
_cell.angle_alpha   90.00
_cell.angle_beta   90.00
_cell.angle_gamma   90.00
#
_symmetry.space_group_name_H-M   'P 1'
#
loop_
_entity.id
_entity.type
_entity.pdbx_description
1 polymer ?
#
loop_
_entity_poly.entity_id
_entity_poly.type
_entity_poly.pdbx_seq_one_letter_code
_entity_poly.pdbx_strand_id
1 'polypeptide(L)'
;MKIELKFGLLFILLSTLLIGCSDPDTDQGSEVIGLEMQQEDLFKGQTIIEGHNVSYKVSSKSELYFVVEVQIDDHVLNAAIAYDNETIDFDGKNAVLTFDQKKILLKLGEEISLFLFKEKSVDNFTMTEYTLLRLLEYWAKSPNGYKYSKLKVKASKSSNTNLKSRNEGITCIRKNTFVTAEYDDASGRNYRDRKLVNGDRCLGRCGSGCPGVFTIASAWTKDCLDHDQCGRVLGGSTNPIDRNCGDEYREAADDYLFGVIRGCRG
;
A
#
# COMPACT_ATOMS: atom_id res chain seq x y z
N MET A 1 -2.10 4.63 -88.16
CA MET A 1 -0.97 5.11 -87.33
C MET A 1 -1.55 5.99 -86.22
N LYS A 2 -1.08 5.84 -84.97
CA LYS A 2 -1.60 6.34 -83.67
C LYS A 2 -2.50 5.30 -82.98
N ILE A 3 -1.92 4.26 -82.37
CA ILE A 3 -1.31 4.18 -81.01
C ILE A 3 -2.38 4.39 -79.93
N GLU A 4 -2.85 3.26 -79.38
CA GLU A 4 -3.61 3.21 -78.13
C GLU A 4 -2.68 3.47 -76.94
N LEU A 5 -3.01 4.45 -76.10
CA LEU A 5 -2.34 4.69 -74.82
C LEU A 5 -3.20 4.08 -73.71
N LYS A 6 -2.77 2.93 -73.17
CA LYS A 6 -3.30 2.38 -71.92
C LYS A 6 -2.85 3.27 -70.76
N PHE A 7 -3.80 3.92 -70.10
CA PHE A 7 -3.57 4.58 -68.81
C PHE A 7 -3.44 3.52 -67.71
N GLY A 8 -2.21 3.17 -67.35
CA GLY A 8 -1.91 2.50 -66.09
C GLY A 8 -1.75 3.55 -65.00
N LEU A 9 -2.75 3.71 -64.14
CA LEU A 9 -2.58 4.46 -62.89
C LEU A 9 -1.75 3.58 -61.93
N LEU A 10 -0.48 3.94 -61.75
CA LEU A 10 0.37 3.41 -60.69
C LEU A 10 0.16 4.29 -59.44
N PHE A 11 -0.74 3.89 -58.54
CA PHE A 11 -0.84 4.48 -57.21
C PHE A 11 0.35 3.98 -56.39
N ILE A 12 1.40 4.79 -56.25
CA ILE A 12 2.44 4.57 -55.25
C ILE A 12 1.83 4.99 -53.91
N LEU A 13 1.36 4.00 -53.14
CA LEU A 13 0.94 4.19 -51.76
C LEU A 13 2.22 4.39 -50.94
N LEU A 14 2.57 5.64 -50.65
CA LEU A 14 3.64 5.97 -49.73
C LEU A 14 3.13 5.70 -48.30
N SER A 15 3.28 4.46 -47.84
CA SER A 15 3.02 4.08 -46.46
C SER A 15 4.11 4.66 -45.59
N THR A 16 3.87 5.85 -45.03
CA THR A 16 4.65 6.37 -43.91
C THR A 16 4.44 5.45 -42.73
N LEU A 17 5.40 4.55 -42.51
CA LEU A 17 5.61 3.88 -41.24
C LEU A 17 5.89 4.97 -40.20
N LEU A 18 4.84 5.38 -39.47
CA LEU A 18 5.00 6.03 -38.18
C LEU A 18 5.57 4.96 -37.24
N ILE A 19 6.90 4.82 -37.26
CA ILE A 19 7.62 4.25 -36.14
C ILE A 19 7.45 5.27 -35.02
N GLY A 20 6.46 5.04 -34.17
CA GLY A 20 6.37 5.75 -32.91
C GLY A 20 7.68 5.51 -32.16
N CYS A 21 8.39 6.59 -31.85
CA CYS A 21 9.47 6.53 -30.88
C CYS A 21 8.84 6.13 -29.54
N SER A 22 8.99 4.87 -29.13
CA SER A 22 8.89 4.53 -27.72
C SER A 22 10.10 5.14 -27.02
N ASP A 23 9.85 5.97 -26.01
CA ASP A 23 10.91 6.40 -25.12
C ASP A 23 11.47 5.14 -24.42
N PRO A 24 12.78 4.85 -24.54
CA PRO A 24 13.36 3.61 -24.01
C PRO A 24 13.24 3.48 -22.48
N ASP A 25 13.00 4.58 -21.77
CA ASP A 25 12.86 4.61 -20.31
C ASP A 25 11.43 4.31 -19.80
N THR A 26 10.39 4.48 -20.64
CA THR A 26 9.02 4.16 -20.23
C THR A 26 8.82 2.65 -20.13
N ASP A 27 9.43 1.89 -21.06
CA ASP A 27 9.23 0.45 -21.26
C ASP A 27 9.83 -0.42 -20.13
N GLN A 28 11.04 -0.08 -19.65
CA GLN A 28 11.73 -0.92 -18.66
C GLN A 28 11.01 -1.01 -17.30
N GLY A 29 10.34 0.06 -16.85
CA GLY A 29 9.69 0.05 -15.55
C GLY A 29 8.34 -0.67 -15.56
N SER A 30 7.58 -0.54 -16.66
CA SER A 30 6.32 -1.27 -16.84
C SER A 30 6.56 -2.78 -16.94
N GLU A 31 7.65 -3.21 -17.57
CA GLU A 31 8.02 -4.64 -17.64
C GLU A 31 8.34 -5.22 -16.26
N VAL A 32 9.08 -4.48 -15.41
CA VAL A 32 9.47 -4.95 -14.07
C VAL A 32 8.25 -5.22 -13.18
N ILE A 33 7.27 -4.32 -13.18
CA ILE A 33 6.03 -4.49 -12.42
C ILE A 33 5.01 -5.37 -13.17
N GLY A 34 5.28 -5.75 -14.42
CA GLY A 34 4.37 -6.52 -15.26
C GLY A 34 3.04 -5.79 -15.50
N LEU A 35 3.11 -4.48 -15.75
CA LEU A 35 1.95 -3.62 -15.92
C LEU A 35 1.10 -4.08 -17.11
N GLU A 36 -0.16 -4.41 -16.86
CA GLU A 36 -1.12 -4.76 -17.92
C GLU A 36 -2.05 -3.61 -18.28
N MET A 37 -2.40 -2.78 -17.29
CA MET A 37 -3.32 -1.66 -17.46
C MET A 37 -3.13 -0.59 -16.39
N GLN A 38 -3.08 0.66 -16.83
CA GLN A 38 -3.02 1.85 -15.99
C GLN A 38 -4.03 2.88 -16.52
N GLN A 39 -5.12 3.05 -15.78
CA GLN A 39 -6.19 4.01 -16.00
C GLN A 39 -6.57 4.61 -14.64
N GLU A 40 -7.29 5.73 -14.65
CA GLU A 40 -7.70 6.42 -13.42
C GLU A 40 -8.47 5.50 -12.45
N ASP A 41 -9.34 4.64 -12.99
CA ASP A 41 -10.23 3.74 -12.26
C ASP A 41 -9.73 2.28 -12.21
N LEU A 42 -8.62 1.95 -12.88
CA LEU A 42 -8.11 0.59 -12.99
C LEU A 42 -6.58 0.54 -13.10
N PHE A 43 -5.96 -0.12 -12.13
CA PHE A 43 -4.52 -0.39 -12.14
C PHE A 43 -4.28 -1.88 -11.90
N LYS A 44 -3.67 -2.58 -12.85
CA LYS A 44 -3.41 -4.01 -12.72
C LYS A 44 -2.16 -4.48 -13.46
N GLY A 45 -1.57 -5.55 -12.94
CA GLY A 45 -0.41 -6.19 -13.52
C GLY A 45 -0.13 -7.56 -12.93
N GLN A 46 0.79 -8.27 -13.56
CA GLN A 46 1.26 -9.57 -13.10
C GLN A 46 2.74 -9.72 -13.44
N THR A 47 3.54 -10.11 -12.45
CA THR A 47 4.99 -10.26 -12.59
C THR A 47 5.52 -11.43 -11.76
N ILE A 48 6.79 -11.77 -11.94
CA ILE A 48 7.52 -12.75 -11.14
C ILE A 48 8.68 -12.04 -10.46
N ILE A 49 8.71 -12.05 -9.13
CA ILE A 49 9.76 -11.40 -8.34
C ILE A 49 10.44 -12.45 -7.47
N GLU A 50 11.74 -12.66 -7.69
CA GLU A 50 12.54 -13.64 -6.94
C GLU A 50 11.91 -15.06 -6.91
N GLY A 51 11.22 -15.45 -8.00
CA GLY A 51 10.59 -16.76 -8.15
C GLY A 51 9.14 -16.86 -7.64
N HIS A 52 8.61 -15.79 -7.03
CA HIS A 52 7.22 -15.73 -6.59
C HIS A 52 6.34 -15.12 -7.67
N ASN A 53 5.19 -15.74 -7.93
CA ASN A 53 4.19 -15.19 -8.85
C ASN A 53 3.37 -14.14 -8.12
N VAL A 54 3.28 -12.93 -8.64
CA VAL A 54 2.50 -11.85 -8.01
C VAL A 54 1.58 -11.22 -9.04
N SER A 55 0.31 -11.05 -8.69
CA SER A 55 -0.61 -10.22 -9.46
C SER A 55 -1.28 -9.21 -8.55
N TYR A 56 -1.61 -8.06 -9.11
CA TYR A 56 -2.29 -6.99 -8.41
C TYR A 56 -3.36 -6.39 -9.29
N LYS A 57 -4.45 -5.99 -8.68
CA LYS A 57 -5.54 -5.29 -9.33
C LYS A 57 -6.23 -4.37 -8.33
N VAL A 58 -6.39 -3.12 -8.72
CA VAL A 58 -7.26 -2.17 -8.04
C VAL A 58 -8.28 -1.67 -9.04
N SER A 59 -9.54 -1.62 -8.63
CA SER A 59 -10.63 -1.06 -9.43
C SER A 59 -11.45 -0.10 -8.58
N SER A 60 -11.62 1.13 -9.07
CA SER A 60 -12.64 2.04 -8.58
C SER A 60 -14.03 1.52 -8.97
N LYS A 61 -14.97 1.55 -8.04
CA LYS A 61 -16.38 1.23 -8.23
C LYS A 61 -17.26 2.49 -8.14
N SER A 62 -16.74 3.52 -7.49
CA SER A 62 -17.20 4.91 -7.49
C SER A 62 -16.03 5.81 -7.08
N GLU A 63 -16.20 7.13 -7.17
CA GLU A 63 -15.17 8.13 -6.85
C GLU A 63 -14.40 7.85 -5.53
N LEU A 64 -15.08 7.34 -4.51
CA LEU A 64 -14.53 7.10 -3.18
C LEU A 64 -14.59 5.63 -2.74
N TYR A 65 -14.88 4.68 -3.63
CA TYR A 65 -14.98 3.26 -3.30
C TYR A 65 -14.09 2.40 -4.21
N PHE A 66 -13.14 1.69 -3.62
CA PHE A 66 -12.10 0.94 -4.32
C PHE A 66 -12.08 -0.52 -3.86
N VAL A 67 -11.85 -1.43 -4.80
CA VAL A 67 -11.67 -2.86 -4.53
C VAL A 67 -10.29 -3.27 -4.99
N VAL A 68 -9.56 -3.94 -4.11
CA VAL A 68 -8.16 -4.35 -4.29
C VAL A 68 -8.08 -5.85 -4.15
N GLU A 69 -7.37 -6.48 -5.09
CA GLU A 69 -6.99 -7.88 -5.07
C GLU A 69 -5.49 -7.96 -5.32
N VAL A 70 -4.76 -8.61 -4.41
CA VAL A 70 -3.35 -8.93 -4.58
C VAL A 70 -3.18 -10.44 -4.36
N GLN A 71 -2.62 -11.11 -5.35
CA GLN A 71 -2.26 -12.52 -5.26
C GLN A 71 -0.74 -12.65 -5.17
N ILE A 72 -0.27 -13.52 -4.28
CA ILE A 72 1.11 -13.98 -4.23
C ILE A 72 1.13 -15.51 -4.11
N ASP A 73 1.72 -16.17 -5.10
CA ASP A 73 1.65 -17.61 -5.30
C ASP A 73 0.20 -18.12 -5.20
N ASP A 74 -0.10 -18.95 -4.20
CA ASP A 74 -1.40 -19.57 -3.95
C ASP A 74 -2.28 -18.75 -2.98
N HIS A 75 -1.85 -17.56 -2.57
CA HIS A 75 -2.56 -16.73 -1.59
C HIS A 75 -3.17 -15.49 -2.24
N VAL A 76 -4.43 -15.21 -1.90
CA VAL A 76 -5.16 -14.03 -2.38
C VAL A 76 -5.57 -13.15 -1.21
N LEU A 77 -5.18 -11.88 -1.25
CA LEU A 77 -5.54 -10.84 -0.31
C LEU A 77 -6.50 -9.85 -0.97
N ASN A 78 -7.66 -9.65 -0.36
CA ASN A 78 -8.65 -8.68 -0.82
C ASN A 78 -8.85 -7.56 0.20
N ALA A 79 -9.16 -6.38 -0.30
CA ALA A 79 -9.68 -5.28 0.49
C ALA A 79 -10.73 -4.48 -0.30
N ALA A 80 -11.75 -3.98 0.38
CA ALA A 80 -12.64 -2.95 -0.12
C ALA A 80 -12.55 -1.70 0.75
N ILE A 81 -12.34 -0.54 0.13
CA ILE A 81 -12.01 0.72 0.81
C ILE A 81 -13.05 1.76 0.44
N ALA A 82 -13.71 2.30 1.45
CA ALA A 82 -14.67 3.39 1.33
C ALA A 82 -14.07 4.64 1.96
N TYR A 83 -13.58 5.58 1.14
CA TYR A 83 -12.93 6.80 1.59
C TYR A 83 -13.90 7.84 2.16
N ASP A 84 -15.17 7.81 1.73
CA ASP A 84 -16.24 8.71 2.21
C ASP A 84 -16.53 8.54 3.71
N ASN A 85 -16.38 7.32 4.21
CA ASN A 85 -16.67 6.96 5.60
C ASN A 85 -15.51 6.24 6.30
N GLU A 86 -14.33 6.24 5.67
CA GLU A 86 -13.06 5.72 6.17
C GLU A 86 -13.18 4.27 6.69
N THR A 87 -13.81 3.41 5.89
CA THR A 87 -13.98 1.98 6.19
C THR A 87 -13.10 1.12 5.29
N ILE A 88 -12.55 0.05 5.86
CA ILE A 88 -11.79 -0.97 5.15
C ILE A 88 -12.37 -2.35 5.50
N ASP A 89 -12.76 -3.12 4.48
CA ASP A 89 -13.18 -4.51 4.61
C ASP A 89 -12.10 -5.42 4.01
N PHE A 90 -11.33 -6.10 4.86
CA PHE A 90 -10.30 -7.06 4.47
C PHE A 90 -10.86 -8.49 4.35
N ASP A 91 -10.37 -9.25 3.36
CA ASP A 91 -10.55 -10.70 3.25
C ASP A 91 -9.33 -11.35 2.59
N GLY A 92 -8.42 -11.86 3.42
CA GLY A 92 -7.26 -12.63 2.96
C GLY A 92 -7.49 -14.14 2.91
N LYS A 93 -8.75 -14.61 3.00
CA LYS A 93 -9.11 -16.04 2.95
C LYS A 93 -8.30 -16.91 3.92
N ASN A 94 -7.96 -16.37 5.09
CA ASN A 94 -7.14 -17.05 6.10
C ASN A 94 -5.70 -17.36 5.66
N ALA A 95 -5.19 -16.69 4.62
CA ALA A 95 -3.81 -16.83 4.19
C ALA A 95 -2.84 -16.53 5.35
N VAL A 96 -1.69 -17.20 5.34
CA VAL A 96 -0.57 -16.95 6.24
C VAL A 96 0.65 -16.81 5.36
N LEU A 97 1.10 -15.57 5.14
CA LEU A 97 2.24 -15.31 4.27
C LEU A 97 3.55 -15.66 4.97
N THR A 98 4.46 -16.27 4.22
CA THR A 98 5.85 -16.47 4.65
C THR A 98 6.59 -15.14 4.75
N PHE A 99 7.75 -15.15 5.42
CA PHE A 99 8.62 -13.97 5.48
C PHE A 99 9.03 -13.49 4.08
N ASP A 100 9.41 -14.43 3.20
CA ASP A 100 9.84 -14.12 1.84
C ASP A 100 8.69 -13.52 1.03
N GLN A 101 7.49 -14.10 1.08
CA GLN A 101 6.31 -13.54 0.41
C GLN A 101 6.01 -12.11 0.87
N LYS A 102 6.13 -11.80 2.16
CA LYS A 102 5.96 -10.43 2.66
C LYS A 102 7.04 -9.48 2.13
N LYS A 103 8.29 -9.93 2.05
CA LYS A 103 9.38 -9.18 1.41
C LYS A 103 9.07 -8.91 -0.07
N ILE A 104 8.50 -9.88 -0.79
CA ILE A 104 8.06 -9.69 -2.18
C ILE A 104 6.97 -8.63 -2.31
N LEU A 105 5.99 -8.59 -1.40
CA LEU A 105 4.98 -7.53 -1.41
C LEU A 105 5.59 -6.13 -1.20
N LEU A 106 6.58 -5.99 -0.31
CA LEU A 106 7.32 -4.72 -0.16
C LEU A 106 8.07 -4.37 -1.43
N LYS A 107 8.75 -5.34 -2.05
CA LYS A 107 9.54 -5.13 -3.27
C LYS A 107 8.65 -4.75 -4.46
N LEU A 108 7.52 -5.43 -4.64
CA LEU A 108 6.53 -5.02 -5.66
C LEU A 108 6.10 -3.57 -5.44
N GLY A 109 5.80 -3.22 -4.18
CA GLY A 109 5.44 -1.87 -3.82
C GLY A 109 6.54 -0.83 -4.10
N GLU A 110 7.80 -1.17 -3.86
CA GLU A 110 8.97 -0.36 -4.21
C GLU A 110 9.06 -0.11 -5.71
N GLU A 111 8.98 -1.18 -6.52
CA GLU A 111 9.07 -1.10 -7.98
C GLU A 111 7.91 -0.29 -8.58
N ILE A 112 6.68 -0.48 -8.08
CA ILE A 112 5.53 0.35 -8.48
C ILE A 112 5.77 1.81 -8.10
N SER A 113 6.28 2.08 -6.90
CA SER A 113 6.62 3.44 -6.47
C SER A 113 7.67 4.05 -7.41
N LEU A 114 8.75 3.34 -7.69
CA LEU A 114 9.78 3.81 -8.62
C LEU A 114 9.22 4.08 -10.01
N PHE A 115 8.32 3.23 -10.49
CA PHE A 115 7.62 3.42 -11.77
C PHE A 115 6.74 4.67 -11.80
N LEU A 116 5.94 4.90 -10.77
CA LEU A 116 5.03 6.05 -10.71
C LEU A 116 5.76 7.38 -10.48
N PHE A 117 6.87 7.37 -9.75
CA PHE A 117 7.60 8.57 -9.36
C PHE A 117 8.91 8.78 -10.14
N LYS A 118 9.08 8.15 -11.32
CA LYS A 118 10.29 8.26 -12.17
C LYS A 118 10.74 9.71 -12.39
N GLU A 119 9.80 10.63 -12.58
CA GLU A 119 10.07 12.06 -12.82
C GLU A 119 10.20 12.89 -11.52
N LYS A 120 10.20 12.26 -10.34
CA LYS A 120 10.18 12.89 -9.01
C LYS A 120 8.97 13.81 -8.77
N SER A 121 7.95 13.77 -9.63
CA SER A 121 6.67 14.43 -9.40
C SER A 121 5.78 13.53 -8.55
N VAL A 122 5.26 14.07 -7.45
CA VAL A 122 4.24 13.40 -6.63
C VAL A 122 2.82 13.84 -7.01
N ASP A 123 2.68 14.68 -8.03
CA ASP A 123 1.40 15.30 -8.39
C ASP A 123 0.56 14.43 -9.34
N ASN A 124 1.14 13.36 -9.90
CA ASN A 124 0.59 12.60 -11.02
C ASN A 124 0.31 11.11 -10.71
N PHE A 125 -0.18 10.78 -9.52
CA PHE A 125 -0.68 9.43 -9.22
C PHE A 125 -2.14 9.45 -8.78
N THR A 126 -2.85 8.38 -9.11
CA THR A 126 -4.28 8.19 -8.89
C THR A 126 -4.57 7.63 -7.50
N MET A 127 -5.81 7.79 -7.03
CA MET A 127 -6.26 7.12 -5.81
C MET A 127 -6.22 5.58 -5.93
N THR A 128 -6.36 5.05 -7.14
CA THR A 128 -6.21 3.62 -7.45
C THR A 128 -4.79 3.13 -7.13
N GLU A 129 -3.76 3.84 -7.62
CA GLU A 129 -2.34 3.54 -7.36
C GLU A 129 -1.97 3.76 -5.89
N TYR A 130 -2.46 4.86 -5.30
CA TYR A 130 -2.30 5.15 -3.87
C TYR A 130 -2.77 3.99 -3.00
N THR A 131 -4.01 3.55 -3.24
CA THR A 131 -4.67 2.50 -2.45
C THR A 131 -3.84 1.22 -2.47
N LEU A 132 -3.31 0.84 -3.65
CA LEU A 132 -2.47 -0.35 -3.79
C LEU A 132 -1.21 -0.25 -2.93
N LEU A 133 -0.46 0.85 -3.07
CA LEU A 133 0.83 1.02 -2.38
C LEU A 133 0.67 0.97 -0.86
N ARG A 134 -0.37 1.60 -0.32
CA ARG A 134 -0.64 1.57 1.14
C ARG A 134 -0.98 0.17 1.63
N LEU A 135 -1.74 -0.60 0.86
CA LEU A 135 -2.14 -1.95 1.23
C LEU A 135 -1.01 -2.97 1.12
N LEU A 136 -0.18 -2.87 0.07
CA LEU A 136 1.04 -3.67 -0.04
C LEU A 136 1.94 -3.47 1.17
N GLU A 137 2.14 -2.22 1.59
CA GLU A 137 2.93 -1.89 2.77
C GLU A 137 2.28 -2.40 4.07
N TYR A 138 0.96 -2.21 4.25
CA TYR A 138 0.25 -2.72 5.42
C TYR A 138 0.38 -4.25 5.52
N TRP A 139 0.01 -4.99 4.48
CA TRP A 139 0.03 -6.45 4.50
C TRP A 139 1.44 -7.00 4.71
N ALA A 140 2.45 -6.42 4.07
CA ALA A 140 3.80 -6.93 4.19
C ALA A 140 4.42 -6.73 5.59
N LYS A 141 3.92 -5.77 6.37
CA LYS A 141 4.43 -5.48 7.72
C LYS A 141 3.73 -6.25 8.83
N SER A 142 2.85 -7.18 8.48
CA SER A 142 2.25 -8.07 9.47
C SER A 142 3.31 -8.93 10.19
N PRO A 143 3.03 -9.37 11.43
CA PRO A 143 3.89 -10.30 12.15
C PRO A 143 4.08 -11.65 11.42
N ASN A 144 5.15 -12.38 11.75
CA ASN A 144 5.38 -13.71 11.15
C ASN A 144 4.33 -14.71 11.63
N GLY A 145 3.68 -15.40 10.70
CA GLY A 145 2.56 -16.30 11.02
C GLY A 145 1.20 -15.61 11.14
N TYR A 146 1.12 -14.30 10.85
CA TYR A 146 -0.14 -13.56 10.87
C TYR A 146 -1.15 -14.12 9.87
N LYS A 147 -2.38 -14.34 10.34
CA LYS A 147 -3.47 -14.92 9.57
C LYS A 147 -4.42 -13.85 9.04
N TYR A 148 -4.41 -13.62 7.73
CA TYR A 148 -5.26 -12.62 7.06
C TYR A 148 -6.71 -13.13 6.94
N SER A 149 -7.43 -13.07 8.05
CA SER A 149 -8.86 -13.44 8.12
C SER A 149 -9.76 -12.27 7.67
N LYS A 150 -11.06 -12.51 7.55
CA LYS A 150 -12.03 -11.44 7.33
C LYS A 150 -12.01 -10.44 8.49
N LEU A 151 -11.89 -9.16 8.19
CA LEU A 151 -11.79 -8.09 9.17
C LEU A 151 -12.39 -6.80 8.63
N LYS A 152 -13.26 -6.15 9.41
CA LYS A 152 -13.76 -4.81 9.12
C LYS A 152 -13.11 -3.80 10.06
N VAL A 153 -12.51 -2.78 9.48
CA VAL A 153 -11.91 -1.63 10.16
C VAL A 153 -12.71 -0.40 9.77
N LYS A 154 -12.98 0.47 10.73
CA LYS A 154 -13.61 1.76 10.50
C LYS A 154 -12.87 2.80 11.31
N ALA A 155 -12.40 3.86 10.67
CA ALA A 155 -11.72 4.92 11.38
C ALA A 155 -12.64 5.50 12.45
N SER A 156 -12.17 5.50 13.69
CA SER A 156 -12.95 5.97 14.81
C SER A 156 -13.10 7.50 14.71
N LYS A 157 -14.33 8.01 14.66
CA LYS A 157 -14.60 9.45 14.80
C LYS A 157 -14.39 9.81 16.27
N SER A 158 -13.23 10.37 16.60
CA SER A 158 -12.92 10.82 17.97
C SER A 158 -14.02 11.74 18.51
N SER A 159 -14.84 11.20 19.41
CA SER A 159 -15.75 11.97 20.26
C SER A 159 -15.91 11.26 21.61
N ASN A 160 -14.84 11.18 22.39
CA ASN A 160 -14.85 11.46 23.84
C ASN A 160 -13.54 11.06 24.52
N THR A 161 -13.02 12.02 25.28
CA THR A 161 -11.74 12.07 25.97
C THR A 161 -11.78 11.37 27.33
N ASN A 162 -11.83 10.02 27.41
CA ASN A 162 -11.61 9.32 28.69
C ASN A 162 -11.41 7.80 28.59
N LEU A 163 -10.43 7.28 27.84
CA LEU A 163 -10.09 5.84 27.91
C LEU A 163 -8.58 5.60 27.81
N LYS A 164 -8.09 4.66 28.62
CA LYS A 164 -6.71 4.16 28.73
C LYS A 164 -6.48 3.10 27.64
N SER A 165 -5.39 3.20 26.88
CA SER A 165 -4.97 2.26 25.80
C SER A 165 -6.15 1.80 24.91
N ARG A 166 -6.50 2.60 23.90
CA ARG A 166 -7.50 2.25 22.88
C ARG A 166 -7.22 2.99 21.60
N ASN A 167 -7.33 2.32 20.44
CA ASN A 167 -7.50 2.90 19.10
C ASN A 167 -8.04 4.34 19.19
N GLU A 168 -7.17 5.33 19.01
CA GLU A 168 -7.56 6.73 19.15
C GLU A 168 -8.20 7.27 17.86
N GLY A 169 -8.48 6.37 16.91
CA GLY A 169 -8.61 6.68 15.50
C GLY A 169 -7.35 7.33 14.96
N ILE A 170 -7.43 7.82 13.73
CA ILE A 170 -6.27 8.44 13.09
C ILE A 170 -5.88 9.75 13.79
N THR A 171 -4.88 9.64 14.66
CA THR A 171 -4.33 10.72 15.49
C THR A 171 -2.92 11.04 15.03
N CYS A 172 -2.74 12.21 14.40
CA CYS A 172 -1.44 12.64 13.91
C CYS A 172 -0.48 12.97 15.06
N ILE A 173 0.76 12.50 14.97
CA ILE A 173 1.84 12.83 15.89
C ILE A 173 2.98 13.52 15.15
N ARG A 174 3.79 14.32 15.86
CA ARG A 174 4.84 15.14 15.24
C ARG A 174 6.21 14.50 15.34
N LYS A 175 6.99 14.53 14.25
CA LYS A 175 8.40 14.07 14.23
C LYS A 175 9.24 14.90 15.18
N ASN A 176 10.29 14.27 15.73
CA ASN A 176 11.22 14.90 16.67
C ASN A 176 10.54 15.41 17.96
N THR A 177 9.35 14.88 18.28
CA THR A 177 8.69 15.11 19.57
C THR A 177 8.61 13.81 20.35
N PHE A 178 8.46 13.91 21.66
CA PHE A 178 8.24 12.74 22.51
C PHE A 178 6.74 12.49 22.68
N VAL A 179 6.29 11.32 22.28
CA VAL A 179 4.92 10.83 22.48
C VAL A 179 4.97 9.56 23.31
N THR A 180 3.97 9.34 24.15
CA THR A 180 3.83 8.10 24.92
C THR A 180 3.19 7.06 24.02
N ALA A 181 3.91 5.97 23.75
CA ALA A 181 3.36 4.75 23.17
C ALA A 181 2.59 3.99 24.26
N GLU A 182 1.38 3.54 23.96
CA GLU A 182 0.49 2.83 24.88
C GLU A 182 0.02 1.54 24.21
N TYR A 183 0.42 0.40 24.76
CA TYR A 183 0.14 -0.92 24.20
C TYR A 183 -0.01 -1.94 25.34
N ASP A 184 -0.51 -3.13 25.05
CA ASP A 184 -0.64 -4.18 26.05
C ASP A 184 -0.03 -5.53 25.62
N ASP A 185 -0.08 -6.52 26.52
CA ASP A 185 0.27 -7.92 26.21
C ASP A 185 -0.98 -8.82 26.29
N ALA A 186 -0.86 -10.07 25.82
CA ALA A 186 -1.96 -11.04 25.85
C ALA A 186 -2.54 -11.30 27.26
N SER A 187 -1.81 -11.01 28.34
CA SER A 187 -2.31 -11.12 29.72
C SER A 187 -3.09 -9.88 30.17
N GLY A 188 -3.10 -8.85 29.32
CA GLY A 188 -3.74 -7.58 29.53
C GLY A 188 -2.95 -6.57 30.32
N ARG A 189 -1.64 -6.81 30.51
CA ARG A 189 -0.76 -5.85 31.16
C ARG A 189 -0.50 -4.69 30.22
N ASN A 190 -0.70 -3.48 30.70
CA ASN A 190 -0.47 -2.27 29.93
C ASN A 190 0.98 -1.80 30.08
N TYR A 191 1.55 -1.34 28.97
CA TYR A 191 2.86 -0.72 28.87
C TYR A 191 2.70 0.72 28.39
N ARG A 192 3.56 1.61 28.90
CA ARG A 192 3.57 3.03 28.53
C ARG A 192 5.00 3.49 28.41
N ASP A 193 5.44 3.73 27.18
CA ASP A 193 6.81 4.12 26.89
C ASP A 193 6.88 5.47 26.22
N ARG A 194 7.61 6.41 26.81
CA ARG A 194 7.87 7.71 26.16
C ARG A 194 8.91 7.52 25.05
N LYS A 195 8.52 7.76 23.80
CA LYS A 195 9.33 7.50 22.60
C LYS A 195 9.52 8.76 21.77
N LEU A 196 10.73 8.91 21.24
CA LEU A 196 11.03 9.95 20.25
C LEU A 196 10.44 9.52 18.91
N VAL A 197 9.42 10.25 18.45
CA VAL A 197 8.79 10.04 17.15
C VAL A 197 9.81 10.32 16.06
N ASN A 198 9.88 9.44 15.06
CA ASN A 198 10.90 9.50 14.01
C ASN A 198 12.35 9.39 14.53
N GLY A 199 12.54 8.90 15.75
CA GLY A 199 13.86 8.50 16.26
C GLY A 199 14.30 7.16 15.66
N ASP A 200 14.69 6.21 16.51
CA ASP A 200 15.20 4.91 16.08
C ASP A 200 14.27 4.20 15.08
N ARG A 201 14.77 3.99 13.86
CA ARG A 201 14.07 3.30 12.76
C ARG A 201 12.69 3.89 12.42
N CYS A 202 12.52 5.20 12.57
CA CYS A 202 11.30 5.92 12.20
C CYS A 202 10.03 5.51 12.96
N LEU A 203 10.16 5.35 14.28
CA LEU A 203 9.04 5.12 15.19
C LEU A 203 7.83 6.00 14.90
N GLY A 204 6.66 5.36 14.79
CA GLY A 204 5.38 6.02 14.58
C GLY A 204 5.05 6.29 13.12
N ARG A 205 5.94 5.93 12.18
CA ARG A 205 5.63 5.97 10.75
C ARG A 205 4.72 4.80 10.41
N CYS A 206 3.56 5.09 9.82
CA CYS A 206 2.73 4.07 9.20
C CYS A 206 3.37 3.59 7.91
N GLY A 207 4.04 2.46 8.00
CA GLY A 207 4.80 1.87 6.90
C GLY A 207 6.24 1.55 7.27
N SER A 208 7.00 1.00 6.34
CA SER A 208 8.39 0.55 6.44
C SER A 208 9.26 1.48 7.29
N GLY A 209 10.08 0.90 8.16
CA GLY A 209 11.03 1.67 8.97
C GLY A 209 12.05 2.39 8.08
N CYS A 210 12.87 3.27 8.67
CA CYS A 210 13.84 4.03 7.88
C CYS A 210 15.15 3.30 7.58
N PRO A 211 15.74 3.52 6.39
CA PRO A 211 15.22 4.35 5.27
C PRO A 211 14.01 3.67 4.62
N GLY A 212 12.90 4.39 4.51
CA GLY A 212 11.65 3.83 4.00
C GLY A 212 11.80 3.44 2.54
N VAL A 213 11.34 2.23 2.21
CA VAL A 213 11.46 1.66 0.86
C VAL A 213 10.51 2.35 -0.13
N PHE A 214 9.39 2.89 0.36
CA PHE A 214 8.42 3.60 -0.46
C PHE A 214 8.73 5.09 -0.55
N THR A 215 8.75 5.62 -1.77
CA THR A 215 8.93 7.06 -2.04
C THR A 215 7.66 7.90 -1.80
N ILE A 216 6.58 7.28 -1.30
CA ILE A 216 5.28 7.96 -1.14
C ILE A 216 5.14 8.66 0.21
N ALA A 217 4.24 9.64 0.23
CA ALA A 217 3.83 10.35 1.43
C ALA A 217 3.51 9.36 2.57
N SER A 218 4.20 9.56 3.69
CA SER A 218 4.07 8.70 4.87
C SER A 218 3.28 9.44 5.94
N ALA A 219 2.54 8.68 6.74
CA ALA A 219 1.85 9.21 7.91
C ALA A 219 2.64 8.92 9.19
N TRP A 220 2.66 9.86 10.12
CA TRP A 220 3.05 9.62 11.51
C TRP A 220 1.82 9.72 12.38
N THR A 221 1.43 8.59 12.98
CA THR A 221 0.23 8.50 13.79
C THR A 221 0.48 7.74 15.09
N LYS A 222 -0.44 7.91 16.03
CA LYS A 222 -0.37 7.32 17.36
C LYS A 222 -0.48 5.78 17.31
N ASP A 223 -1.44 5.20 16.61
CA ASP A 223 -1.60 3.73 16.57
C ASP A 223 -0.39 3.05 15.89
N CYS A 224 0.19 3.69 14.87
CA CYS A 224 1.45 3.20 14.27
C CYS A 224 2.64 3.27 15.24
N LEU A 225 2.68 4.25 16.16
CA LEU A 225 3.72 4.33 17.19
C LEU A 225 3.55 3.24 18.25
N ASP A 226 2.31 2.98 18.67
CA ASP A 226 1.99 1.94 19.63
C ASP A 226 2.35 0.57 19.08
N HIS A 227 1.91 0.27 17.85
CA HIS A 227 2.25 -0.97 17.17
C HIS A 227 3.77 -1.16 17.01
N ASP A 228 4.49 -0.14 16.53
CA ASP A 228 5.94 -0.24 16.35
C ASP A 228 6.66 -0.50 17.69
N GLN A 229 6.23 0.15 18.76
CA GLN A 229 6.85 -0.01 20.07
C GLN A 229 6.47 -1.33 20.73
N CYS A 230 5.21 -1.77 20.59
CA CYS A 230 4.75 -3.08 21.03
C CYS A 230 5.57 -4.18 20.35
N GLY A 231 5.69 -4.15 19.02
CA GLY A 231 6.45 -5.15 18.26
C GLY A 231 7.92 -5.24 18.69
N ARG A 232 8.53 -4.11 19.11
CA ARG A 232 9.91 -4.08 19.61
C ARG A 232 10.07 -4.68 21.01
N VAL A 233 9.05 -4.61 21.85
CA VAL A 233 9.12 -5.06 23.25
C VAL A 233 8.58 -6.48 23.43
N LEU A 234 7.50 -6.82 22.73
CA LEU A 234 6.75 -8.07 22.92
C LEU A 234 6.83 -9.04 21.73
N GLY A 235 7.43 -8.62 20.60
CA GLY A 235 7.70 -9.49 19.46
C GLY A 235 6.57 -9.64 18.44
N GLY A 236 5.52 -8.82 18.52
CA GLY A 236 4.39 -8.87 17.60
C GLY A 236 3.39 -10.00 17.92
N SER A 237 2.27 -10.04 17.19
CA SER A 237 1.26 -11.08 17.33
C SER A 237 0.72 -11.61 16.00
N THR A 238 0.42 -12.90 15.95
CA THR A 238 -0.20 -13.56 14.79
C THR A 238 -1.71 -13.41 14.73
N ASN A 239 -2.36 -12.99 15.82
CA ASN A 239 -3.81 -12.88 15.90
C ASN A 239 -4.23 -11.41 16.08
N PRO A 240 -4.95 -10.83 15.09
CA PRO A 240 -5.30 -9.40 15.09
C PRO A 240 -6.27 -8.94 16.17
N ILE A 241 -6.73 -9.83 17.04
CA ILE A 241 -7.66 -9.53 18.12
C ILE A 241 -7.02 -9.83 19.48
N ASP A 242 -5.83 -10.44 19.52
CA ASP A 242 -5.12 -10.53 20.79
C ASP A 242 -4.35 -9.25 21.07
N ARG A 243 -4.13 -9.10 22.36
CA ARG A 243 -3.51 -7.96 23.03
C ARG A 243 -1.99 -7.99 23.00
N ASN A 244 -1.33 -8.85 22.20
CA ASN A 244 0.14 -8.97 22.21
C ASN A 244 0.76 -8.28 20.99
N CYS A 245 0.25 -7.09 20.61
CA CYS A 245 0.54 -6.34 19.37
C CYS A 245 -0.38 -6.62 18.18
N GLY A 246 -1.34 -7.54 18.31
CA GLY A 246 -2.19 -7.96 17.21
C GLY A 246 -3.32 -6.97 16.98
N ASP A 247 -3.93 -6.56 18.07
CA ASP A 247 -4.81 -5.41 18.15
C ASP A 247 -4.10 -4.12 17.76
N GLU A 248 -2.90 -3.77 18.26
CA GLU A 248 -2.24 -2.53 17.80
C GLU A 248 -1.94 -2.54 16.28
N TYR A 249 -1.56 -3.69 15.70
CA TYR A 249 -1.40 -3.81 14.25
C TYR A 249 -2.72 -3.57 13.50
N ARG A 250 -3.82 -4.14 14.02
CA ARG A 250 -5.16 -3.97 13.48
C ARG A 250 -5.64 -2.52 13.63
N GLU A 251 -5.37 -1.91 14.78
CA GLU A 251 -5.77 -0.55 15.10
C GLU A 251 -5.09 0.43 14.15
N ALA A 252 -3.81 0.23 13.85
CA ALA A 252 -3.07 1.03 12.87
C ALA A 252 -3.52 0.86 11.40
N ALA A 253 -4.44 -0.06 11.08
CA ALA A 253 -4.77 -0.37 9.69
C ALA A 253 -5.39 0.81 8.92
N ASP A 254 -6.24 1.60 9.57
CA ASP A 254 -6.85 2.81 9.02
C ASP A 254 -5.82 3.94 8.86
N ASP A 255 -4.86 4.04 9.78
CA ASP A 255 -3.77 5.01 9.75
C ASP A 255 -2.86 4.84 8.53
N TYR A 256 -2.65 3.60 8.06
CA TYR A 256 -1.88 3.37 6.83
C TYR A 256 -2.53 4.08 5.64
N LEU A 257 -3.85 4.01 5.47
CA LEU A 257 -4.54 4.57 4.30
C LEU A 257 -4.98 6.02 4.50
N PHE A 258 -5.57 6.34 5.64
CA PHE A 258 -6.24 7.62 5.85
C PHE A 258 -5.37 8.64 6.58
N GLY A 259 -4.30 8.20 7.27
CA GLY A 259 -3.35 9.11 7.94
C GLY A 259 -2.66 10.09 6.98
N VAL A 260 -2.31 9.63 5.78
CA VAL A 260 -1.71 10.50 4.76
C VAL A 260 -2.75 11.50 4.22
N ILE A 261 -3.97 11.04 3.96
CA ILE A 261 -5.08 11.86 3.45
C ILE A 261 -5.47 12.94 4.47
N ARG A 262 -5.43 12.62 5.77
CA ARG A 262 -5.61 13.58 6.87
C ARG A 262 -4.43 14.52 7.07
N GLY A 263 -3.33 14.35 6.32
CA GLY A 263 -2.16 15.22 6.39
C GLY A 263 -1.29 14.98 7.62
N CYS A 264 -1.25 13.76 8.18
CA CYS A 264 -0.38 13.38 9.29
C CYS A 264 1.10 13.28 8.85
N ARG A 265 1.68 14.34 8.30
CA ARG A 265 3.03 14.34 7.69
C ARG A 265 4.16 14.21 8.71
N GLY A 266 3.84 14.37 10.00
CA GLY A 266 4.78 14.34 11.11
C GLY A 266 5.62 15.60 11.24
#